data_AF-A0A4V6KQ85-F1
#
_entry.id   AF-A0A4V6KQ85-F1
#
_cell.length_a   1.000
_cell.length_b   1.000
_cell.length_c   1.000
_cell.angle_alpha   90.00
_cell.angle_beta   90.00
_cell.angle_gamma   90.00
#
_symmetry.space_group_name_H-M   'P 1'
#
loop_
_entity.id
_entity.type
_entity.pdbx_description
1 polymer ?
#
loop_
_entity_poly.entity_id
_entity_poly.type
_entity_poly.pdbx_seq_one_letter_code
_entity_poly.pdbx_strand_id
1 'polypeptide(L)'
;MFCVQCEQTIRTPAGNGCSYAQGMCGKTAETSDLQDLLIAALQGLSAWALQARALGIIDHDVDSFSPRAFFSTLTNVNFDSERIIGYARDTIALRDSLAVRCRLLDASVQVDHPLAQLQLAGDDMPALLQQAAQFALNKDKAEVGDDIHGLRMLCLYGLKGAAAYMEHAHVLGQFDNQIYADYHAFMAWLGTQPSDLDTLLNNSMAIGKMNFSVMAILDRGETSAFGDPQPTTVNVRPVAGKAILISGHDLKDLRLLLEQTAGTGINVYTHGEMLPAHGYPELKKFPHLVGNYGSGWQNQQTEFAKFPGSIVMTSNCIIDPNGRQLWRSHLDAQHCWLAWCQPSGRG
;
A
#
# COMPACT_ATOMS: atom_id res chain seq x y z
N MET A 1 -7.71 -0.42 18.40
CA MET A 1 -8.04 -0.81 17.02
C MET A 1 -9.53 -1.02 16.75
N PHE A 2 -9.93 -0.58 15.56
CA PHE A 2 -11.10 -1.04 14.83
C PHE A 2 -10.72 -1.15 13.35
N CYS A 3 -10.77 -2.35 12.78
CA CYS A 3 -10.39 -2.57 11.38
C CYS A 3 -11.38 -3.50 10.68
N VAL A 4 -11.96 -3.04 9.57
CA VAL A 4 -12.97 -3.75 8.76
C VAL A 4 -12.61 -3.83 7.27
N GLN A 5 -11.35 -3.55 6.91
CA GLN A 5 -10.95 -3.34 5.51
C GLN A 5 -10.80 -4.61 4.65
N CYS A 6 -10.74 -5.81 5.24
CA CYS A 6 -10.55 -7.06 4.50
C CYS A 6 -11.73 -8.01 4.66
N GLU A 7 -11.91 -8.88 3.67
CA GLU A 7 -13.00 -9.87 3.64
C GLU A 7 -12.96 -10.79 4.87
N GLN A 8 -11.75 -11.16 5.33
CA GLN A 8 -11.50 -12.01 6.49
C GLN A 8 -11.67 -11.28 7.84
N THR A 9 -12.24 -10.08 7.88
CA THR A 9 -12.49 -9.38 9.14
C THR A 9 -13.38 -10.21 10.06
N ILE A 10 -13.17 -10.08 11.38
CA ILE A 10 -13.99 -10.77 12.38
C ILE A 10 -15.46 -10.38 12.21
N ARG A 11 -16.34 -11.38 12.18
CA ARG A 11 -17.80 -11.23 12.19
C ARG A 11 -18.36 -12.03 13.35
N THR A 12 -18.98 -11.34 14.30
CA THR A 12 -19.60 -11.96 15.49
C THR A 12 -21.03 -11.43 15.68
N PRO A 13 -21.86 -12.12 16.47
CA PRO A 13 -23.16 -11.57 16.87
C PRO A 13 -23.09 -10.21 17.60
N ALA A 14 -21.95 -9.88 18.22
CA ALA A 14 -21.73 -8.62 18.92
C ALA A 14 -21.32 -7.47 17.97
N GLY A 15 -20.94 -7.77 16.73
CA GLY A 15 -20.52 -6.79 15.75
C GLY A 15 -19.49 -7.33 14.74
N ASN A 16 -19.27 -6.53 13.69
CA ASN A 16 -18.27 -6.76 12.66
C ASN A 16 -17.04 -5.87 12.91
N GLY A 17 -15.86 -6.41 12.68
CA GLY A 17 -14.59 -5.71 12.80
C GLY A 17 -13.61 -6.36 13.74
N CYS A 18 -12.33 -6.24 13.40
CA CYS A 18 -11.25 -6.61 14.32
C CYS A 18 -11.11 -5.52 15.39
N SER A 19 -11.44 -5.85 16.64
CA SER A 19 -11.45 -4.91 17.78
C SER A 19 -10.71 -5.43 19.02
N TYR A 20 -9.78 -6.38 18.84
CA TYR A 20 -9.02 -7.02 19.92
C TYR A 20 -7.54 -6.62 19.87
N ALA A 21 -6.67 -7.35 20.56
CA ALA A 21 -5.22 -7.12 20.53
C ALA A 21 -4.60 -7.33 19.13
N GLN A 22 -5.26 -8.10 18.26
CA GLN A 22 -4.79 -8.44 16.93
C GLN A 22 -5.97 -8.74 16.00
N GLY A 23 -5.86 -8.38 14.72
CA GLY A 23 -6.80 -8.77 13.66
C GLY A 23 -6.49 -10.15 13.07
N MET A 24 -7.42 -10.68 12.29
CA MET A 24 -7.29 -12.01 11.66
C MET A 24 -6.08 -12.14 10.73
N CYS A 25 -5.67 -11.03 10.10
CA CYS A 25 -4.49 -10.96 9.25
C CYS A 25 -3.16 -10.92 10.02
N GLY A 26 -3.21 -10.88 11.35
CA GLY A 26 -2.02 -10.76 12.19
C GLY A 26 -1.62 -9.32 12.54
N LYS A 27 -2.30 -8.30 12.01
CA LYS A 27 -2.04 -6.89 12.35
C LYS A 27 -2.36 -6.63 13.83
N THR A 28 -1.40 -6.12 14.58
CA THR A 28 -1.59 -5.78 16.01
C THR A 28 -2.47 -4.55 16.16
N ALA A 29 -3.05 -4.36 17.35
CA ALA A 29 -3.81 -3.16 17.65
C ALA A 29 -2.95 -1.89 17.54
N GLU A 30 -1.70 -1.96 17.99
CA GLU A 30 -0.71 -0.90 17.88
C GLU A 30 -0.51 -0.46 16.43
N THR A 31 -0.14 -1.38 15.53
CA THR A 31 0.09 -1.04 14.12
C THR A 31 -1.20 -0.55 13.46
N SER A 32 -2.36 -1.11 13.82
CA SER A 32 -3.65 -0.64 13.29
C SER A 32 -3.95 0.81 13.68
N ASP A 33 -3.75 1.17 14.95
CA ASP A 33 -4.05 2.52 15.44
C ASP A 33 -3.06 3.54 14.85
N LEU A 34 -1.77 3.17 14.71
CA LEU A 34 -0.79 4.01 14.02
C LEU A 34 -1.10 4.20 12.52
N GLN A 35 -1.66 3.20 11.85
CA GLN A 35 -2.12 3.35 10.46
C GLN A 35 -3.25 4.38 10.37
N ASP A 36 -4.19 4.40 11.33
CA ASP A 36 -5.26 5.40 11.36
C ASP A 36 -4.70 6.83 11.56
N LEU A 37 -3.69 6.99 12.43
CA LEU A 37 -2.98 8.28 12.61
C LEU A 37 -2.24 8.72 11.33
N LEU A 38 -1.55 7.81 10.65
CA LEU A 38 -0.89 8.09 9.37
C LEU A 38 -1.90 8.55 8.31
N ILE A 39 -3.06 7.89 8.22
CA ILE A 39 -4.12 8.27 7.28
C ILE A 39 -4.58 9.70 7.56
N ALA A 40 -4.83 10.05 8.83
CA ALA A 40 -5.22 11.41 9.20
C ALA A 40 -4.15 12.46 8.80
N ALA A 41 -2.86 12.16 9.01
CA ALA A 41 -1.78 13.02 8.56
C ALA A 41 -1.76 13.21 7.04
N LEU A 42 -1.96 12.13 6.27
CA LEU A 42 -1.98 12.15 4.80
C LEU A 42 -3.18 12.96 4.24
N GLN A 43 -4.33 12.92 4.92
CA GLN A 43 -5.47 13.77 4.58
C GLN A 43 -5.14 15.25 4.79
N GLY A 44 -4.43 15.59 5.87
CA GLY A 44 -3.90 16.94 6.11
C GLY A 44 -2.87 17.38 5.07
N LEU A 45 -1.93 16.50 4.68
CA LEU A 45 -0.99 16.75 3.59
C LEU A 45 -1.72 17.01 2.26
N SER A 46 -2.74 16.21 1.96
CA SER A 46 -3.54 16.37 0.73
C SER A 46 -4.27 17.71 0.67
N ALA A 47 -4.79 18.22 1.79
CA ALA A 47 -5.39 19.54 1.84
C ALA A 47 -4.37 20.66 1.48
N TRP A 48 -3.13 20.54 1.95
CA TRP A 48 -2.04 21.46 1.56
C TRP A 48 -1.60 21.26 0.10
N ALA A 49 -1.61 20.03 -0.43
CA ALA A 49 -1.34 19.76 -1.85
C ALA A 49 -2.34 20.47 -2.77
N LEU A 50 -3.62 20.47 -2.43
CA LEU A 50 -4.63 21.22 -3.18
C LEU A 50 -4.39 22.72 -3.13
N GLN A 51 -4.11 23.26 -1.94
CA GLN A 51 -3.81 24.69 -1.78
C GLN A 51 -2.56 25.09 -2.57
N ALA A 52 -1.51 24.26 -2.56
CA ALA A 52 -0.30 24.48 -3.32
C ALA A 52 -0.58 24.51 -4.83
N ARG A 53 -1.38 23.56 -5.33
CA ARG A 53 -1.80 23.52 -6.74
C ARG A 53 -2.59 24.77 -7.14
N ALA A 54 -3.46 25.29 -6.27
CA ALA A 54 -4.19 26.53 -6.51
C ALA A 54 -3.26 27.76 -6.66
N LEU A 55 -2.06 27.71 -6.06
CA LEU A 55 -1.01 28.71 -6.18
C LEU A 55 0.01 28.39 -7.30
N GLY A 56 -0.24 27.35 -8.11
CA GLY A 56 0.63 26.93 -9.20
C GLY A 56 1.83 26.08 -8.77
N ILE A 57 1.88 25.58 -7.54
CA ILE A 57 2.90 24.66 -7.05
C ILE A 57 2.41 23.22 -7.26
N ILE A 58 3.04 22.50 -8.17
CA ILE A 58 2.89 21.05 -8.34
C ILE A 58 4.14 20.38 -7.78
N ASP A 59 3.95 19.54 -6.76
CA ASP A 59 5.04 18.87 -6.07
C ASP A 59 4.94 17.36 -6.29
N HIS A 60 5.73 16.86 -7.23
CA HIS A 60 5.71 15.44 -7.61
C HIS A 60 6.26 14.51 -6.51
N ASP A 61 7.07 15.03 -5.59
CA ASP A 61 7.55 14.24 -4.45
C ASP A 61 6.39 14.01 -3.46
N VAL A 62 5.55 15.02 -3.22
CA VAL A 62 4.31 14.87 -2.43
C VAL A 62 3.32 13.94 -3.13
N ASP A 63 3.13 14.14 -4.43
CA ASP A 63 2.18 13.38 -5.25
C ASP A 63 2.49 11.88 -5.26
N SER A 64 3.77 11.51 -5.32
CA SER A 64 4.21 10.11 -5.30
C SER A 64 4.30 9.56 -3.88
N PHE A 65 4.76 10.35 -2.91
CA PHE A 65 4.88 9.92 -1.52
C PHE A 65 3.52 9.59 -0.88
N SER A 66 2.52 10.44 -1.05
CA SER A 66 1.23 10.30 -0.37
C SER A 66 0.50 8.97 -0.67
N PRO A 67 0.29 8.55 -1.93
CA PRO A 67 -0.30 7.26 -2.24
C PRO A 67 0.59 6.09 -1.79
N ARG A 68 1.92 6.18 -1.90
CA ARG A 68 2.85 5.14 -1.41
C ARG A 68 2.73 4.92 0.10
N ALA A 69 2.76 6.00 0.88
CA ALA A 69 2.58 5.95 2.32
C ALA A 69 1.18 5.41 2.68
N PHE A 70 0.15 5.78 1.91
CA PHE A 70 -1.20 5.26 2.12
C PHE A 70 -1.33 3.76 1.80
N PHE A 71 -0.68 3.29 0.72
CA PHE A 71 -0.61 1.89 0.34
C PHE A 71 0.00 1.02 1.45
N SER A 72 0.96 1.55 2.22
CA SER A 72 1.53 0.85 3.39
C SER A 72 0.48 0.43 4.45
N THR A 73 -0.72 1.03 4.42
CA THR A 73 -1.82 0.73 5.34
C THR A 73 -2.82 -0.31 4.80
N LEU A 74 -2.62 -0.81 3.58
CA LEU A 74 -3.43 -1.87 2.99
C LEU A 74 -3.12 -3.20 3.69
N THR A 75 -4.11 -4.11 3.67
CA THR A 75 -4.00 -5.43 4.31
C THR A 75 -2.78 -6.19 3.79
N ASN A 76 -2.00 -6.76 4.72
CA ASN A 76 -0.83 -7.59 4.40
C ASN A 76 0.26 -6.85 3.59
N VAL A 77 0.39 -5.53 3.74
CA VAL A 77 1.51 -4.75 3.19
C VAL A 77 2.59 -4.53 4.25
N ASN A 78 2.27 -3.83 5.34
CA ASN A 78 3.25 -3.43 6.34
C ASN A 78 2.75 -3.66 7.78
N PHE A 79 3.54 -4.41 8.55
CA PHE A 79 3.28 -4.75 9.95
C PHE A 79 4.29 -4.09 10.91
N ASP A 80 5.20 -3.25 10.40
CA ASP A 80 6.25 -2.59 11.17
C ASP A 80 5.77 -1.21 11.67
N SER A 81 5.45 -1.13 12.96
CA SER A 81 4.96 0.10 13.62
C SER A 81 5.95 1.27 13.49
N GLU A 82 7.26 1.04 13.61
CA GLU A 82 8.27 2.10 13.49
C GLU A 82 8.30 2.66 12.07
N ARG A 83 8.07 1.81 11.05
CA ARG A 83 7.94 2.26 9.67
C ARG A 83 6.71 3.15 9.47
N ILE A 84 5.58 2.79 10.06
CA ILE A 84 4.36 3.60 9.98
C ILE A 84 4.57 4.96 10.66
N ILE A 85 5.27 5.00 11.79
CA ILE A 85 5.67 6.25 12.45
C ILE A 85 6.60 7.08 11.55
N GLY A 86 7.57 6.44 10.89
CA GLY A 86 8.43 7.08 9.89
C GLY A 86 7.64 7.77 8.78
N TYR A 87 6.68 7.08 8.18
CA TYR A 87 5.78 7.68 7.18
C TYR A 87 4.98 8.85 7.75
N ALA A 88 4.50 8.77 9.00
CA ALA A 88 3.77 9.86 9.61
C ALA A 88 4.66 11.10 9.79
N ARG A 89 5.92 10.92 10.23
CA ARG A 89 6.91 12.00 10.34
C ARG A 89 7.21 12.64 8.99
N ASP A 90 7.49 11.84 7.97
CA ASP A 90 7.74 12.32 6.61
C ASP A 90 6.53 13.09 6.06
N THR A 91 5.31 12.63 6.34
CA THR A 91 4.07 13.31 5.97
C THR A 91 3.97 14.71 6.59
N ILE A 92 4.27 14.84 7.89
CA ILE A 92 4.29 16.14 8.58
C ILE A 92 5.38 17.06 7.99
N ALA A 93 6.58 16.54 7.77
CA ALA A 93 7.69 17.31 7.21
C ALA A 93 7.39 17.84 5.80
N LEU A 94 6.83 16.98 4.93
CA LEU A 94 6.41 17.36 3.58
C LEU A 94 5.32 18.42 3.62
N ARG A 95 4.32 18.26 4.48
CA ARG A 95 3.24 19.22 4.64
C ARG A 95 3.76 20.58 5.10
N ASP A 96 4.62 20.60 6.11
CA ASP A 96 5.13 21.84 6.69
C ASP A 96 6.04 22.57 5.68
N SER A 97 6.86 21.83 4.92
CA SER A 97 7.63 22.36 3.79
C SER A 97 6.72 22.96 2.70
N LEU A 98 5.64 22.27 2.34
CA LEU A 98 4.67 22.74 1.36
C LEU A 98 3.93 24.00 1.84
N ALA A 99 3.55 24.03 3.12
CA ALA A 99 2.91 25.18 3.74
C ALA A 99 3.80 26.42 3.74
N VAL A 100 5.10 26.26 4.03
CA VAL A 100 6.08 27.36 3.91
C VAL A 100 6.14 27.88 2.48
N ARG A 101 6.23 27.00 1.48
CA ARG A 101 6.27 27.41 0.06
C ARG A 101 5.01 28.13 -0.39
N CYS A 102 3.83 27.67 0.02
CA CYS A 102 2.57 28.38 -0.23
C CYS A 102 2.61 29.81 0.36
N ARG A 103 3.07 29.94 1.60
CA ARG A 103 3.14 31.24 2.29
C ARG A 103 4.23 32.18 1.76
N LEU A 104 5.24 31.66 1.06
CA LEU A 104 6.21 32.47 0.33
C LEU A 104 5.58 33.15 -0.89
N LEU A 105 4.57 32.53 -1.51
CA LEU A 105 3.81 33.14 -2.62
C LEU A 105 2.70 34.06 -2.12
N ASP A 106 2.00 33.64 -1.05
CA ASP A 106 0.95 34.43 -0.42
C ASP A 106 0.95 34.19 1.10
N ALA A 107 1.44 35.18 1.85
CA ALA A 107 1.57 35.12 3.30
C ALA A 107 0.22 35.00 4.03
N SER A 108 -0.91 35.28 3.35
CA SER A 108 -2.25 35.15 3.93
C SER A 108 -2.83 33.74 3.83
N VAL A 109 -2.16 32.82 3.10
CA VAL A 109 -2.65 31.45 2.88
C VAL A 109 -2.90 30.72 4.19
N GLN A 110 -4.17 30.32 4.36
CA GLN A 110 -4.64 29.39 5.36
C GLN A 110 -5.39 28.26 4.67
N VAL A 111 -5.28 27.06 5.23
CA VAL A 111 -6.03 25.89 4.75
C VAL A 111 -7.13 25.61 5.76
N ASP A 112 -8.37 25.84 5.36
CA ASP A 112 -9.56 25.51 6.17
C ASP A 112 -9.87 24.01 6.07
N HIS A 113 -9.15 23.22 6.87
CA HIS A 113 -9.33 21.78 6.95
C HIS A 113 -8.98 21.29 8.37
N PRO A 114 -9.77 20.40 8.98
CA PRO A 114 -9.60 20.00 10.38
C PRO A 114 -8.24 19.35 10.69
N LEU A 115 -7.59 18.77 9.67
CA LEU A 115 -6.29 18.10 9.81
C LEU A 115 -5.12 18.93 9.23
N ALA A 116 -5.37 20.15 8.74
CA ALA A 116 -4.33 20.99 8.11
C ALA A 116 -3.17 21.32 9.05
N GLN A 117 -3.40 21.32 10.36
CA GLN A 117 -2.43 21.66 11.39
C GLN A 117 -2.09 20.48 12.31
N LEU A 118 -2.50 19.25 11.96
CA LEU A 118 -2.23 18.06 12.78
C LEU A 118 -0.72 17.90 13.04
N GLN A 119 -0.27 17.90 14.28
CA GLN A 119 1.11 17.57 14.62
C GLN A 119 1.16 16.22 15.34
N LEU A 120 2.27 15.50 15.24
CA LEU A 120 2.48 14.31 16.04
C LEU A 120 2.68 14.70 17.51
N ALA A 121 2.06 13.97 18.44
CA ALA A 121 2.08 14.29 19.87
C ALA A 121 3.44 14.06 20.55
N GLY A 122 4.39 13.43 19.84
CA GLY A 122 5.74 13.16 20.32
C GLY A 122 6.46 12.19 19.39
N ASP A 123 7.60 11.68 19.89
CA ASP A 123 8.45 10.72 19.18
C ASP A 123 8.38 9.30 19.74
N ASP A 124 7.72 9.13 20.89
CA ASP A 124 7.57 7.85 21.56
C ASP A 124 6.24 7.15 21.23
N MET A 125 6.30 5.82 21.19
CA MET A 125 5.17 4.96 20.88
C MET A 125 3.94 5.22 21.78
N PRO A 126 4.06 5.33 23.12
CA PRO A 126 2.91 5.63 23.98
C PRO A 126 2.16 6.93 23.63
N ALA A 127 2.88 8.03 23.42
CA ALA A 127 2.27 9.31 23.07
C ALA A 127 1.52 9.24 21.73
N LEU A 128 2.12 8.59 20.73
CA LEU A 128 1.52 8.40 19.41
C LEU A 128 0.28 7.50 19.45
N LEU A 129 0.29 6.43 20.24
CA LEU A 129 -0.88 5.56 20.42
C LEU A 129 -2.02 6.26 21.14
N GLN A 130 -1.73 7.07 22.14
CA GLN A 130 -2.75 7.89 22.80
C GLN A 130 -3.38 8.87 21.81
N GLN A 131 -2.58 9.48 20.94
CA GLN A 131 -3.07 10.36 19.89
C GLN A 131 -3.89 9.61 18.84
N ALA A 132 -3.44 8.44 18.40
CA ALA A 132 -4.08 7.62 17.39
C ALA A 132 -5.54 7.28 17.72
N ALA A 133 -5.87 7.13 19.01
CA ALA A 133 -7.24 6.88 19.46
C ALA A 133 -8.25 7.95 19.01
N GLN A 134 -7.81 9.19 18.73
CA GLN A 134 -8.65 10.28 18.22
C GLN A 134 -9.06 10.10 16.75
N PHE A 135 -8.37 9.20 16.04
CA PHE A 135 -8.54 8.93 14.62
C PHE A 135 -9.12 7.54 14.34
N ALA A 136 -9.55 6.82 15.39
CA ALA A 136 -10.22 5.54 15.24
C ALA A 136 -11.41 5.65 14.27
N LEU A 137 -11.47 4.76 13.28
CA LEU A 137 -12.41 4.86 12.15
C LEU A 137 -13.90 4.76 12.56
N ASN A 138 -14.19 4.21 13.74
CA ASN A 138 -15.54 4.05 14.27
C ASN A 138 -15.91 5.03 15.40
N LYS A 139 -15.10 6.07 15.66
CA LYS A 139 -15.26 6.97 16.82
C LYS A 139 -16.65 7.64 16.91
N ASP A 140 -17.24 7.99 15.77
CA ASP A 140 -18.52 8.68 15.66
C ASP A 140 -19.61 7.79 15.02
N LYS A 141 -19.33 6.49 14.88
CA LYS A 141 -20.24 5.53 14.21
C LYS A 141 -21.64 5.55 14.82
N ALA A 142 -21.74 5.66 16.14
CA ALA A 142 -23.02 5.70 16.85
C ALA A 142 -23.83 6.97 16.54
N GLU A 143 -23.17 8.07 16.18
CA GLU A 143 -23.79 9.35 15.82
C GLU A 143 -24.23 9.36 14.35
N VAL A 144 -23.37 8.91 13.44
CA VAL A 144 -23.62 9.00 11.99
C VAL A 144 -24.41 7.82 11.42
N GLY A 145 -24.47 6.69 12.13
CA GLY A 145 -25.16 5.48 11.69
C GLY A 145 -24.34 4.60 10.72
N ASP A 146 -24.85 3.39 10.47
CA ASP A 146 -24.15 2.36 9.70
C ASP A 146 -23.95 2.72 8.22
N ASP A 147 -24.91 3.38 7.58
CA ASP A 147 -24.84 3.71 6.15
C ASP A 147 -23.75 4.75 5.86
N ILE A 148 -23.73 5.84 6.62
CA ILE A 148 -22.72 6.90 6.50
C ILE A 148 -21.33 6.36 6.82
N HIS A 149 -21.19 5.62 7.92
CA HIS A 149 -19.93 4.98 8.26
C HIS A 149 -19.48 3.99 7.18
N GLY A 150 -20.39 3.16 6.67
CA GLY A 150 -20.14 2.20 5.59
C GLY A 150 -19.63 2.88 4.31
N LEU A 151 -20.26 3.97 3.88
CA LEU A 151 -19.81 4.71 2.69
C LEU A 151 -18.47 5.43 2.91
N ARG A 152 -18.19 5.96 4.11
CA ARG A 152 -16.87 6.50 4.44
C ARG A 152 -15.80 5.43 4.32
N MET A 153 -16.07 4.22 4.83
CA MET A 153 -15.16 3.08 4.70
C MET A 153 -14.99 2.63 3.25
N LEU A 154 -16.08 2.60 2.47
CA LEU A 154 -16.03 2.30 1.04
C LEU A 154 -15.12 3.28 0.29
N CYS A 155 -15.27 4.59 0.53
CA CYS A 155 -14.40 5.62 -0.05
C CYS A 155 -12.94 5.42 0.38
N LEU A 156 -12.70 5.25 1.68
CA LEU A 156 -11.35 5.06 2.22
C LEU A 156 -10.64 3.87 1.58
N TYR A 157 -11.31 2.71 1.52
CA TYR A 157 -10.71 1.48 1.02
C TYR A 157 -10.60 1.47 -0.50
N GLY A 158 -11.53 2.11 -1.21
CA GLY A 158 -11.40 2.37 -2.66
C GLY A 158 -10.17 3.22 -2.97
N LEU A 159 -9.91 4.27 -2.18
CA LEU A 159 -8.70 5.08 -2.33
C LEU A 159 -7.42 4.30 -2.00
N LYS A 160 -7.44 3.37 -1.03
CA LYS A 160 -6.26 2.51 -0.76
C LYS A 160 -5.92 1.63 -1.95
N GLY A 161 -6.94 1.06 -2.60
CA GLY A 161 -6.77 0.28 -3.83
C GLY A 161 -6.17 1.13 -4.97
N ALA A 162 -6.72 2.33 -5.18
CA ALA A 162 -6.18 3.26 -6.17
C ALA A 162 -4.73 3.66 -5.87
N ALA A 163 -4.40 3.94 -4.61
CA ALA A 163 -3.05 4.30 -4.20
C ALA A 163 -2.01 3.20 -4.48
N ALA A 164 -2.38 1.93 -4.34
CA ALA A 164 -1.51 0.81 -4.70
C ALA A 164 -1.17 0.81 -6.20
N TYR A 165 -2.17 0.99 -7.06
CA TYR A 165 -1.94 1.07 -8.51
C TYR A 165 -1.21 2.36 -8.92
N MET A 166 -1.44 3.48 -8.21
CA MET A 166 -0.70 4.73 -8.43
C MET A 166 0.79 4.55 -8.13
N GLU A 167 1.15 3.81 -7.08
CA GLU A 167 2.54 3.50 -6.77
C GLU A 167 3.21 2.65 -7.86
N HIS A 168 2.57 1.55 -8.28
CA HIS A 168 3.14 0.72 -9.35
C HIS A 168 3.25 1.46 -10.69
N ALA A 169 2.27 2.32 -11.01
CA ALA A 169 2.36 3.19 -12.18
C ALA A 169 3.55 4.16 -12.06
N HIS A 170 3.73 4.80 -10.90
CA HIS A 170 4.83 5.71 -10.63
C HIS A 170 6.20 5.01 -10.74
N VAL A 171 6.33 3.78 -10.22
CA VAL A 171 7.55 2.96 -10.33
C VAL A 171 7.93 2.71 -11.80
N LEU A 172 6.95 2.62 -12.70
CA LEU A 172 7.11 2.50 -14.15
C LEU A 172 7.26 3.86 -14.87
N GLY A 173 7.42 4.95 -14.12
CA GLY A 173 7.53 6.32 -14.64
C GLY A 173 6.23 6.87 -15.22
N GLN A 174 5.09 6.22 -14.94
CA GLN A 174 3.77 6.67 -15.38
C GLN A 174 3.12 7.51 -14.28
N PHE A 175 2.64 8.68 -14.64
CA PHE A 175 1.83 9.51 -13.77
C PHE A 175 0.95 10.45 -14.57
N ASP A 176 -0.06 11.01 -13.91
CA ASP A 176 -0.93 12.04 -14.48
C ASP A 176 -1.27 13.08 -13.40
N ASN A 177 -1.10 14.35 -13.75
CA ASN A 177 -1.32 15.47 -12.83
C ASN A 177 -2.77 15.60 -12.36
N GLN A 178 -3.73 15.25 -13.21
CA GLN A 178 -5.14 15.29 -12.85
C GLN A 178 -5.47 14.14 -11.89
N ILE A 179 -4.93 12.94 -12.12
CA ILE A 179 -5.10 11.82 -11.19
C ILE A 179 -4.57 12.17 -9.79
N TYR A 180 -3.39 12.79 -9.68
CA TYR A 180 -2.87 13.22 -8.39
C TYR A 180 -3.73 14.32 -7.74
N ALA A 181 -4.21 15.28 -8.53
CA ALA A 181 -5.13 16.31 -8.03
C ALA A 181 -6.43 15.69 -7.49
N ASP A 182 -7.02 14.74 -8.23
CA ASP A 182 -8.24 14.03 -7.82
C ASP A 182 -8.01 13.20 -6.54
N TYR A 183 -6.88 12.47 -6.46
CA TYR A 183 -6.50 11.71 -5.27
C TYR A 183 -6.41 12.61 -4.03
N HIS A 184 -5.70 13.74 -4.13
CA HIS A 184 -5.60 14.68 -3.02
C HIS A 184 -6.94 15.33 -2.68
N ALA A 185 -7.79 15.60 -3.67
CA ALA A 185 -9.14 16.11 -3.45
C ALA A 185 -9.99 15.13 -2.63
N PHE A 186 -10.01 13.84 -2.98
CA PHE A 186 -10.75 12.83 -2.24
C PHE A 186 -10.16 12.55 -0.86
N MET A 187 -8.83 12.52 -0.72
CA MET A 187 -8.17 12.35 0.58
C MET A 187 -8.49 13.51 1.53
N ALA A 188 -8.33 14.75 1.09
CA ALA A 188 -8.67 15.93 1.88
C ALA A 188 -10.17 15.94 2.22
N TRP A 189 -11.06 15.74 1.25
CA TRP A 189 -12.50 15.69 1.50
C TRP A 189 -12.89 14.61 2.52
N LEU A 190 -12.34 13.40 2.42
CA LEU A 190 -12.66 12.35 3.39
C LEU A 190 -12.17 12.70 4.81
N GLY A 191 -11.08 13.47 4.92
CA GLY A 191 -10.55 14.01 6.16
C GLY A 191 -11.46 15.03 6.87
N THR A 192 -12.43 15.61 6.16
CA THR A 192 -13.45 16.48 6.76
C THR A 192 -14.57 15.72 7.46
N GLN A 193 -14.53 14.37 7.46
CA GLN A 193 -15.56 13.49 8.02
C GLN A 193 -16.96 13.81 7.44
N PRO A 194 -17.15 13.70 6.12
CA PRO A 194 -18.41 14.02 5.45
C PRO A 194 -19.55 13.12 5.96
N SER A 195 -20.73 13.67 6.23
CA SER A 195 -21.90 12.93 6.74
C SER A 195 -23.12 12.96 5.81
N ASP A 196 -23.00 13.59 4.65
CA ASP A 196 -24.04 13.59 3.62
C ASP A 196 -23.97 12.32 2.77
N LEU A 197 -25.05 11.55 2.77
CA LEU A 197 -25.19 10.25 2.11
C LEU A 197 -24.99 10.36 0.58
N ASP A 198 -25.63 11.36 -0.05
CA ASP A 198 -25.60 11.50 -1.51
C ASP A 198 -24.21 11.91 -1.98
N THR A 199 -23.58 12.84 -1.26
CA THR A 199 -22.18 13.24 -1.53
C THR A 199 -21.23 12.05 -1.36
N LEU A 200 -21.39 11.25 -0.31
CA LEU A 200 -20.59 10.05 -0.07
C LEU A 200 -20.74 9.02 -1.19
N LEU A 201 -21.96 8.71 -1.61
CA LEU A 201 -22.22 7.79 -2.71
C LEU A 201 -21.64 8.30 -4.03
N ASN A 202 -21.87 9.56 -4.38
CA ASN A 202 -21.34 10.16 -5.59
C ASN A 202 -19.81 10.15 -5.62
N ASN A 203 -19.17 10.50 -4.50
CA ASN A 203 -17.71 10.47 -4.42
C ASN A 203 -17.16 9.04 -4.44
N SER A 204 -17.85 8.04 -3.88
CA SER A 204 -17.45 6.63 -4.02
C SER A 204 -17.37 6.19 -5.50
N MET A 205 -18.33 6.64 -6.32
CA MET A 205 -18.34 6.35 -7.76
C MET A 205 -17.23 7.12 -8.49
N ALA A 206 -17.00 8.37 -8.09
CA ALA A 206 -15.93 9.19 -8.65
C ALA A 206 -14.53 8.63 -8.33
N ILE A 207 -14.32 8.12 -7.12
CA ILE A 207 -13.11 7.37 -6.73
C ILE A 207 -12.95 6.12 -7.61
N GLY A 208 -14.03 5.40 -7.90
CA GLY A 208 -14.00 4.28 -8.84
C GLY A 208 -13.57 4.68 -10.26
N LYS A 209 -14.05 5.83 -10.76
CA LYS A 209 -13.65 6.38 -12.06
C LYS A 209 -12.19 6.84 -12.09
N MET A 210 -11.72 7.48 -11.01
CA MET A 210 -10.32 7.82 -10.84
C MET A 210 -9.45 6.55 -10.86
N ASN A 211 -9.82 5.53 -10.09
CA ASN A 211 -9.12 4.25 -10.07
C ASN A 211 -9.07 3.57 -11.45
N PHE A 212 -10.15 3.63 -12.23
CA PHE A 212 -10.13 3.16 -13.62
C PHE A 212 -9.06 3.88 -14.47
N SER A 213 -8.90 5.18 -14.27
CA SER A 213 -7.88 5.97 -14.97
C SER A 213 -6.46 5.61 -14.49
N VAL A 214 -6.29 5.33 -13.19
CA VAL A 214 -5.03 4.80 -12.64
C VAL A 214 -4.67 3.46 -13.27
N MET A 215 -5.62 2.52 -13.34
CA MET A 215 -5.38 1.21 -13.97
C MET A 215 -4.97 1.35 -15.44
N ALA A 216 -5.53 2.31 -16.17
CA ALA A 216 -5.17 2.56 -17.57
C ALA A 216 -3.73 3.07 -17.75
N ILE A 217 -3.20 3.87 -16.82
CA ILE A 217 -1.79 4.30 -16.87
C ILE A 217 -0.85 3.20 -16.38
N LEU A 218 -1.26 2.36 -15.43
CA LEU A 218 -0.51 1.18 -15.01
C LEU A 218 -0.39 0.16 -16.15
N ASP A 219 -1.51 -0.20 -16.78
CA ASP A 219 -1.57 -1.09 -17.95
C ASP A 219 -0.64 -0.61 -19.07
N ARG A 220 -0.71 0.68 -19.41
CA ARG A 220 0.19 1.30 -20.39
C ARG A 220 1.66 1.18 -19.97
N GLY A 221 1.97 1.45 -18.70
CA GLY A 221 3.32 1.35 -18.17
C GLY A 221 3.89 -0.05 -18.32
N GLU A 222 3.12 -1.07 -17.93
CA GLU A 222 3.54 -2.47 -18.02
C GLU A 222 3.66 -2.94 -19.46
N THR A 223 2.64 -2.73 -20.29
CA THR A 223 2.63 -3.17 -21.70
C THR A 223 3.71 -2.47 -22.52
N SER A 224 3.99 -1.19 -22.25
CA SER A 224 5.08 -0.46 -22.92
C SER A 224 6.46 -0.94 -22.46
N ALA A 225 6.63 -1.28 -21.18
CA ALA A 225 7.91 -1.72 -20.63
C ALA A 225 8.22 -3.19 -20.93
N PHE A 226 7.20 -4.05 -20.92
CA PHE A 226 7.38 -5.51 -20.91
C PHE A 226 6.71 -6.23 -22.09
N GLY A 227 5.99 -5.49 -22.95
CA GLY A 227 5.24 -5.99 -24.10
C GLY A 227 3.83 -6.47 -23.74
N ASP A 228 2.94 -6.53 -24.72
CA ASP A 228 1.57 -7.02 -24.51
C ASP A 228 1.57 -8.50 -24.05
N PRO A 229 0.86 -8.86 -22.97
CA PRO A 229 0.75 -10.23 -22.51
C PRO A 229 0.23 -11.19 -23.59
N GLN A 230 0.85 -12.36 -23.71
CA GLN A 230 0.47 -13.40 -24.66
C GLN A 230 0.04 -14.69 -23.96
N PRO A 231 -0.91 -15.46 -24.52
CA PRO A 231 -1.24 -16.79 -24.03
C PRO A 231 0.02 -17.64 -23.86
N THR A 232 0.30 -18.05 -22.63
CA THR A 232 1.55 -18.73 -22.27
C THR A 232 1.27 -19.94 -21.38
N THR A 233 1.91 -21.05 -21.70
CA THR A 233 1.99 -22.21 -20.80
C THR A 233 3.08 -21.96 -19.76
N VAL A 234 2.71 -22.01 -18.48
CA VAL A 234 3.64 -21.80 -17.36
C VAL A 234 3.98 -23.14 -16.72
N ASN A 235 5.27 -23.39 -16.51
CA ASN A 235 5.72 -24.56 -15.78
C ASN A 235 5.39 -24.43 -14.28
N VAL A 236 4.80 -25.48 -13.71
CA VAL A 236 4.49 -25.58 -12.27
C VAL A 236 5.23 -26.74 -11.60
N ARG A 237 6.22 -27.33 -12.30
CA ARG A 237 7.03 -28.44 -11.80
C ARG A 237 8.40 -27.94 -11.31
N PRO A 238 8.98 -28.57 -10.28
CA PRO A 238 10.32 -28.22 -9.81
C PRO A 238 11.41 -28.43 -10.87
N VAL A 239 12.38 -27.52 -10.89
CA VAL A 239 13.62 -27.58 -11.67
C VAL A 239 14.78 -27.61 -10.69
N ALA A 240 15.67 -28.59 -10.83
CA ALA A 240 16.82 -28.75 -9.94
C ALA A 240 17.76 -27.52 -10.02
N GLY A 241 18.25 -27.06 -8.87
CA GLY A 241 19.18 -25.92 -8.78
C GLY A 241 18.90 -25.01 -7.59
N LYS A 242 19.73 -23.97 -7.44
CA LYS A 242 19.45 -22.86 -6.51
C LYS A 242 18.27 -22.07 -7.04
N ALA A 243 17.44 -21.53 -6.16
CA ALA A 243 16.25 -20.81 -6.57
C ALA A 243 15.96 -19.55 -5.74
N ILE A 244 15.31 -18.59 -6.38
CA ILE A 244 14.66 -17.44 -5.74
C ILE A 244 13.18 -17.45 -6.11
N LEU A 245 12.30 -17.23 -5.14
CA LEU A 245 10.86 -17.04 -5.35
C LEU A 245 10.53 -15.55 -5.23
N ILE A 246 9.84 -14.98 -6.21
CA ILE A 246 9.32 -13.61 -6.13
C ILE A 246 7.79 -13.63 -6.07
N SER A 247 7.22 -12.85 -5.17
CA SER A 247 5.77 -12.74 -4.91
C SER A 247 5.37 -11.28 -4.74
N GLY A 248 4.10 -10.97 -4.98
CA GLY A 248 3.59 -9.59 -5.02
C GLY A 248 3.13 -9.23 -6.43
N HIS A 249 3.32 -7.97 -6.85
CA HIS A 249 2.85 -7.48 -8.15
C HIS A 249 3.91 -6.74 -8.98
N ASP A 250 5.03 -6.30 -8.37
CA ASP A 250 5.95 -5.41 -9.08
C ASP A 250 6.80 -6.13 -10.14
N LEU A 251 6.51 -5.85 -11.42
CA LEU A 251 7.21 -6.43 -12.56
C LEU A 251 8.58 -5.80 -12.81
N LYS A 252 8.83 -4.57 -12.35
CA LYS A 252 10.14 -3.92 -12.46
C LYS A 252 11.13 -4.58 -11.52
N ASP A 253 10.71 -4.93 -10.31
CA ASP A 253 11.52 -5.74 -9.39
C ASP A 253 11.87 -7.10 -9.98
N LEU A 254 10.90 -7.79 -10.60
CA LEU A 254 11.19 -9.03 -11.30
C LEU A 254 12.19 -8.83 -12.44
N ARG A 255 12.05 -7.76 -13.24
CA ARG A 255 13.01 -7.43 -14.31
C ARG A 255 14.42 -7.26 -13.75
N LEU A 256 14.58 -6.47 -12.69
CA LEU A 256 15.87 -6.24 -12.03
C LEU A 256 16.46 -7.52 -11.45
N LEU A 257 15.64 -8.35 -10.81
CA LEU A 257 16.05 -9.65 -10.28
C LEU A 257 16.54 -10.57 -11.40
N LEU A 258 15.82 -10.65 -12.52
CA LEU A 258 16.20 -11.46 -13.68
C LEU A 258 17.52 -11.01 -14.30
N GLU A 259 17.75 -9.70 -14.41
CA GLU A 259 19.02 -9.13 -14.91
C GLU A 259 20.18 -9.48 -14.00
N GLN A 260 20.01 -9.28 -12.68
CA GLN A 260 21.08 -9.53 -11.70
C GLN A 260 21.40 -11.02 -11.54
N THR A 261 20.44 -11.91 -11.80
CA THR A 261 20.62 -13.36 -11.67
C THR A 261 20.98 -14.05 -12.99
N ALA A 262 21.00 -13.33 -14.11
CA ALA A 262 21.37 -13.88 -15.41
C ALA A 262 22.79 -14.48 -15.39
N GLY A 263 22.92 -15.73 -15.85
CA GLY A 263 24.22 -16.43 -15.91
C GLY A 263 24.75 -16.92 -14.55
N THR A 264 24.03 -16.72 -13.44
CA THR A 264 24.48 -17.14 -12.09
C THR A 264 24.14 -18.60 -11.74
N GLY A 265 23.31 -19.26 -12.57
CA GLY A 265 22.79 -20.61 -12.29
C GLY A 265 21.67 -20.64 -11.23
N ILE A 266 21.06 -19.49 -10.94
CA ILE A 266 19.90 -19.36 -10.03
C ILE A 266 18.62 -19.37 -10.86
N ASN A 267 17.70 -20.28 -10.52
CA ASN A 267 16.35 -20.33 -11.08
C ASN A 267 15.45 -19.29 -10.38
N VAL A 268 14.67 -18.53 -11.14
CA VAL A 268 13.67 -17.60 -10.62
C VAL A 268 12.27 -18.20 -10.81
N TYR A 269 11.50 -18.24 -9.73
CA TYR A 269 10.10 -18.64 -9.71
C TYR A 269 9.22 -17.45 -9.35
N THR A 270 8.03 -17.38 -9.93
CA THR A 270 6.95 -16.49 -9.48
C THR A 270 6.05 -17.20 -8.47
N HIS A 271 5.31 -16.44 -7.65
CA HIS A 271 4.25 -16.95 -6.76
C HIS A 271 3.07 -15.97 -6.71
N GLY A 272 1.87 -16.52 -6.53
CA GLY A 272 0.63 -15.75 -6.41
C GLY A 272 0.42 -14.81 -7.60
N GLU A 273 0.29 -13.51 -7.31
CA GLU A 273 -0.02 -12.47 -8.28
C GLU A 273 1.13 -12.12 -9.22
N MET A 274 2.33 -12.72 -9.04
CA MET A 274 3.42 -12.63 -10.02
C MET A 274 3.26 -13.62 -11.18
N LEU A 275 2.29 -14.54 -11.13
CA LEU A 275 2.02 -15.51 -12.21
C LEU A 275 1.84 -14.85 -13.61
N PRO A 276 1.12 -13.71 -13.77
CA PRO A 276 0.95 -13.07 -15.07
C PRO A 276 2.26 -12.61 -15.72
N ALA A 277 3.35 -12.45 -14.96
CA ALA A 277 4.66 -12.05 -15.50
C ALA A 277 5.14 -12.95 -16.65
N HIS A 278 4.76 -14.23 -16.65
CA HIS A 278 5.10 -15.18 -17.71
C HIS A 278 4.44 -14.87 -19.07
N GLY A 279 3.38 -14.06 -19.07
CA GLY A 279 2.71 -13.60 -20.28
C GLY A 279 3.48 -12.51 -21.03
N TYR A 280 4.33 -11.75 -20.33
CA TYR A 280 5.02 -10.57 -20.88
C TYR A 280 6.26 -10.97 -21.70
N PRO A 281 6.34 -10.62 -22.99
CA PRO A 281 7.44 -11.02 -23.87
C PRO A 281 8.84 -10.64 -23.38
N GLU A 282 9.03 -9.45 -22.81
CA GLU A 282 10.36 -9.00 -22.36
C GLU A 282 10.86 -9.77 -21.14
N LEU A 283 9.96 -10.20 -20.24
CA LEU A 283 10.30 -11.00 -19.07
C LEU A 283 10.52 -12.47 -19.44
N LYS A 284 9.78 -12.98 -20.42
CA LYS A 284 9.89 -14.36 -20.90
C LYS A 284 11.20 -14.68 -21.63
N LYS A 285 11.95 -13.65 -22.05
CA LYS A 285 13.28 -13.83 -22.67
C LYS A 285 14.32 -14.44 -21.73
N PHE A 286 14.09 -14.38 -20.42
CA PHE A 286 15.00 -14.92 -19.41
C PHE A 286 14.77 -16.43 -19.21
N PRO A 287 15.67 -17.31 -19.69
CA PRO A 287 15.44 -18.76 -19.63
C PRO A 287 15.45 -19.31 -18.21
N HIS A 288 16.00 -18.56 -17.26
CA HIS A 288 16.02 -18.91 -15.84
C HIS A 288 14.79 -18.38 -15.08
N LEU A 289 13.84 -17.70 -15.72
CA LEU A 289 12.46 -17.56 -15.22
C LEU A 289 11.72 -18.88 -15.48
N VAL A 290 11.86 -19.84 -14.57
CA VAL A 290 11.59 -21.26 -14.87
C VAL A 290 10.16 -21.71 -14.60
N GLY A 291 9.33 -20.91 -13.91
CA GLY A 291 7.94 -21.27 -13.65
C GLY A 291 7.28 -20.49 -12.52
N ASN A 292 6.09 -20.97 -12.14
CA ASN A 292 5.34 -20.48 -10.99
C ASN A 292 5.26 -21.57 -9.92
N TYR A 293 5.53 -21.20 -8.67
CA TYR A 293 5.48 -22.08 -7.51
C TYR A 293 4.29 -21.72 -6.62
N GLY A 294 3.58 -22.74 -6.14
CA GLY A 294 2.49 -22.57 -5.19
C GLY A 294 1.17 -22.11 -5.81
N SER A 295 0.36 -21.45 -4.99
CA SER A 295 -1.02 -21.07 -5.30
C SER A 295 -1.32 -19.63 -4.85
N GLY A 296 -2.51 -19.38 -4.30
CA GLY A 296 -2.89 -18.08 -3.77
C GLY A 296 -2.18 -17.76 -2.46
N TRP A 297 -2.08 -16.46 -2.15
CA TRP A 297 -1.34 -15.95 -0.99
C TRP A 297 -1.79 -16.51 0.36
N GLN A 298 -3.00 -17.03 0.47
CA GLN A 298 -3.51 -17.65 1.70
C GLN A 298 -2.71 -18.89 2.11
N ASN A 299 -2.08 -19.58 1.16
CA ASN A 299 -1.29 -20.79 1.39
C ASN A 299 0.20 -20.50 1.61
N GLN A 300 0.59 -19.21 1.58
CA GLN A 300 1.96 -18.74 1.64
C GLN A 300 2.76 -19.34 2.80
N GLN A 301 2.22 -19.42 4.02
CA GLN A 301 2.95 -19.96 5.17
C GLN A 301 3.47 -21.40 4.92
N THR A 302 2.62 -22.25 4.34
CA THR A 302 2.99 -23.65 4.06
C THR A 302 3.88 -23.76 2.82
N GLU A 303 3.58 -22.99 1.78
CA GLU A 303 4.29 -23.05 0.51
C GLU A 303 5.70 -22.45 0.65
N PHE A 304 5.84 -21.31 1.33
CA PHE A 304 7.13 -20.64 1.57
C PHE A 304 8.03 -21.45 2.49
N ALA A 305 7.47 -22.08 3.53
CA ALA A 305 8.24 -22.96 4.42
C ALA A 305 8.83 -24.19 3.69
N LYS A 306 8.21 -24.62 2.58
CA LYS A 306 8.67 -25.74 1.74
C LYS A 306 9.57 -25.29 0.59
N PHE A 307 9.60 -24.00 0.26
CA PHE A 307 10.45 -23.49 -0.81
C PHE A 307 11.90 -23.48 -0.33
N PRO A 308 12.84 -24.16 -1.03
CA PRO A 308 14.21 -24.36 -0.53
C PRO A 308 15.13 -23.14 -0.76
N GLY A 309 14.64 -22.10 -1.43
CA GLY A 309 15.41 -20.92 -1.82
C GLY A 309 15.04 -19.65 -1.07
N SER A 310 15.66 -18.54 -1.45
CA SER A 310 15.29 -17.22 -0.92
C SER A 310 13.97 -16.76 -1.50
N ILE A 311 13.19 -16.04 -0.71
CA ILE A 311 11.92 -15.46 -1.14
C ILE A 311 12.07 -13.94 -1.14
N VAL A 312 11.47 -13.26 -2.12
CA VAL A 312 11.37 -11.82 -2.28
C VAL A 312 9.88 -11.45 -2.34
N MET A 313 9.47 -10.50 -1.51
CA MET A 313 8.14 -9.88 -1.59
C MET A 313 8.30 -8.51 -2.26
N THR A 314 7.46 -8.19 -3.24
CA THR A 314 7.44 -6.85 -3.86
C THR A 314 6.31 -5.99 -3.29
N SER A 315 5.23 -6.63 -2.82
CA SER A 315 4.03 -5.99 -2.27
C SER A 315 3.28 -6.95 -1.33
N ASN A 316 2.04 -6.62 -0.97
CA ASN A 316 1.10 -7.59 -0.39
C ASN A 316 0.85 -8.78 -1.35
N CYS A 317 0.40 -9.93 -0.85
CA CYS A 317 0.07 -10.23 0.54
C CYS A 317 1.20 -10.97 1.24
N ILE A 318 1.76 -10.37 2.29
CA ILE A 318 2.60 -11.07 3.26
C ILE A 318 1.77 -11.49 4.49
N ILE A 319 1.79 -12.77 4.82
CA ILE A 319 1.32 -13.32 6.08
C ILE A 319 2.55 -13.68 6.90
N ASP A 320 2.53 -13.45 8.23
CA ASP A 320 3.56 -13.94 9.15
C ASP A 320 3.81 -15.46 8.96
N PRO A 321 4.95 -15.88 8.36
CA PRO A 321 5.36 -17.27 8.14
C PRO A 321 5.47 -18.15 9.38
N ASN A 322 5.60 -17.58 10.59
CA ASN A 322 5.75 -18.34 11.84
C ASN A 322 4.55 -18.25 12.77
N GLY A 323 3.54 -17.41 12.43
CA GLY A 323 2.47 -17.06 13.34
C GLY A 323 2.95 -16.44 14.67
N ARG A 324 4.20 -15.93 14.72
CA ARG A 324 4.83 -15.29 15.89
C ARG A 324 5.88 -14.24 15.49
N GLN A 325 5.53 -12.99 15.76
CA GLN A 325 6.27 -11.78 16.23
C GLN A 325 7.75 -11.48 15.95
N LEU A 326 8.60 -12.38 15.45
CA LEU A 326 10.01 -12.04 15.18
C LEU A 326 10.24 -11.78 13.69
N TRP A 327 9.77 -10.62 13.24
CA TRP A 327 9.99 -10.08 11.89
C TRP A 327 10.87 -8.84 11.97
N ARG A 328 12.04 -8.89 11.32
CA ARG A 328 12.86 -7.70 11.01
C ARG A 328 13.04 -7.62 9.51
N SER A 329 12.09 -6.99 8.86
CA SER A 329 12.19 -6.64 7.45
C SER A 329 13.20 -5.50 7.29
N HIS A 330 14.23 -5.69 6.45
CA HIS A 330 15.01 -4.56 5.94
C HIS A 330 14.21 -3.97 4.78
N LEU A 331 13.19 -3.18 5.13
CA LEU A 331 12.36 -2.48 4.14
C LEU A 331 13.16 -1.27 3.66
N ASP A 332 13.43 -1.17 2.36
CA ASP A 332 13.85 0.09 1.75
C ASP A 332 12.62 0.76 1.12
N ALA A 333 12.59 2.09 1.13
CA ALA A 333 11.40 2.93 0.95
C ALA A 333 10.68 2.83 -0.43
N GLN A 334 11.08 1.91 -1.29
CA GLN A 334 10.46 1.66 -2.61
C GLN A 334 9.93 0.23 -2.76
N HIS A 335 10.35 -0.71 -1.91
CA HIS A 335 10.11 -2.14 -2.14
C HIS A 335 10.04 -2.88 -0.80
N CYS A 336 9.03 -3.74 -0.65
CA CYS A 336 8.89 -4.61 0.52
C CYS A 336 9.91 -5.77 0.51
N TRP A 337 11.22 -5.50 0.43
CA TRP A 337 12.23 -6.57 0.45
C TRP A 337 12.18 -7.35 1.78
N LEU A 338 11.61 -8.54 1.72
CA LEU A 338 11.90 -9.59 2.68
C LEU A 338 12.80 -10.58 1.96
N ALA A 339 14.00 -10.81 2.49
CA ALA A 339 14.80 -11.96 2.13
C ALA A 339 14.61 -13.01 3.23
N TRP A 340 13.78 -14.02 2.97
CA TRP A 340 13.71 -15.19 3.86
C TRP A 340 14.83 -16.16 3.46
N CYS A 341 15.93 -16.17 4.20
CA CYS A 341 16.92 -17.24 4.13
C CYS A 341 16.58 -18.26 5.22
N GLN A 342 16.17 -19.48 4.83
CA GLN A 342 16.17 -20.58 5.79
C GLN A 342 17.58 -20.72 6.37
N PRO A 343 17.72 -20.90 7.71
CA PRO A 343 19.00 -21.29 8.27
C PRO A 343 19.46 -22.56 7.56
N SER A 344 20.63 -22.52 6.93
CA SER A 344 21.25 -23.66 6.26
C SER A 344 21.31 -24.84 7.24
N GLY A 345 20.38 -25.79 7.08
CA GLY A 345 20.12 -26.82 8.07
C GLY A 345 19.40 -28.00 7.46
N ARG A 346 20.03 -28.61 6.44
CA ARG A 346 20.00 -30.04 6.07
C ARG A 346 20.73 -30.21 4.73
N GLY A 347 21.98 -30.64 4.83
CA GLY A 347 22.63 -31.44 3.79
C GLY A 347 22.24 -32.90 3.93
#